data_AF-A0A2G5UB75-F1
#
_entry.id   AF-A0A2G5UB75-F1
#
_cell.length_a   1.000
_cell.length_b   1.000
_cell.length_c   1.000
_cell.angle_alpha   90.00
_cell.angle_beta   90.00
_cell.angle_gamma   90.00
#
_symmetry.space_group_name_H-M   'P 1'
#
loop_
_entity.id
_entity.type
_entity.pdbx_description
1 polymer ?
#
loop_
_entity_poly.entity_id
_entity_poly.type
_entity_poly.pdbx_seq_one_letter_code
_entity_poly.pdbx_strand_id
1 'polypeptide(L)'
;MILILLNRFISDDWEAYNTFTANHTAHLANQTQVISNLETVVPKLAAIYQNKDQTRKAQEEAVDALRMEYPVEVAAAKFILELLGAHDKQGPGPRGGPRGGPIGGPHHGGHGHGRHGFY
;
A
#
# COMPACT_ATOMS: atom_id res chain seq x y z
N MET A 1 27.20 5.21 51.25
CA MET A 1 27.37 5.39 49.79
C MET A 1 26.69 4.29 48.97
N ILE A 2 26.79 3.00 49.37
CA ILE A 2 26.19 1.86 48.65
C ILE A 2 24.64 1.91 48.56
N LEU A 3 23.93 2.29 49.63
CA LEU A 3 22.45 2.39 49.61
C LEU A 3 21.91 3.45 48.64
N ILE A 4 22.62 4.57 48.46
CA ILE A 4 22.17 5.67 47.58
C ILE A 4 22.26 5.24 46.12
N LEU A 5 23.29 4.49 45.76
CA LEU A 5 23.51 3.98 44.39
C LEU A 5 22.50 2.88 44.03
N LEU A 6 22.17 1.99 44.98
CA LEU A 6 21.15 0.96 44.79
C LEU A 6 19.74 1.57 44.60
N ASN A 7 19.37 2.56 45.42
CA ASN A 7 18.08 3.23 45.27
C ASN A 7 17.96 3.97 43.93
N ARG A 8 19.06 4.56 43.44
CA ARG A 8 19.08 5.24 42.13
C ARG A 8 18.94 4.25 40.98
N PHE A 9 19.68 3.15 41.00
CA PHE A 9 19.61 2.10 39.97
C PHE A 9 18.22 1.47 39.87
N ILE A 10 17.60 1.16 41.02
CA ILE A 10 16.24 0.60 41.06
C ILE A 10 15.20 1.62 40.55
N SER A 11 15.38 2.91 40.86
CA SER A 11 14.48 3.97 40.39
C SER A 11 14.55 4.15 38.87
N ASP A 12 15.76 4.17 38.30
CA ASP A 12 15.97 4.38 36.86
C ASP A 12 15.40 3.21 36.03
N ASP A 13 15.62 1.95 36.47
CA ASP A 13 15.06 0.76 35.81
C ASP A 13 13.52 0.71 35.89
N TRP A 14 12.96 1.13 37.03
CA TRP A 14 11.51 1.21 37.24
C TRP A 14 10.85 2.28 36.35
N GLU A 15 11.48 3.45 36.21
CA GLU A 15 11.01 4.50 35.29
C GLU A 15 11.06 4.05 33.83
N ALA A 16 12.14 3.37 33.43
CA ALA A 16 12.27 2.82 32.09
C ALA A 16 11.18 1.78 31.78
N TYR A 17 10.90 0.87 32.73
CA TYR A 17 9.85 -0.13 32.60
C TYR A 17 8.45 0.50 32.47
N ASN A 18 8.13 1.49 33.30
CA ASN A 18 6.84 2.18 33.24
C ASN A 18 6.67 2.95 31.93
N THR A 19 7.74 3.59 31.46
CA THR A 19 7.73 4.31 30.17
C THR A 19 7.52 3.34 29.00
N PHE A 20 8.21 2.20 28.99
CA PHE A 20 7.98 1.16 27.99
C PHE A 20 6.53 0.66 28.01
N THR A 21 6.01 0.36 29.19
CA THR A 21 4.66 -0.16 29.37
C THR A 21 3.62 0.85 28.89
N ALA A 22 3.75 2.12 29.28
CA ALA A 22 2.86 3.19 28.83
C ALA A 22 2.91 3.38 27.31
N ASN A 23 4.11 3.39 26.72
CA ASN A 23 4.28 3.52 25.27
C ASN A 23 3.69 2.33 24.51
N HIS A 24 3.89 1.12 25.02
CA HIS A 24 3.33 -0.09 24.42
C HIS A 24 1.80 -0.10 24.49
N THR A 25 1.22 0.25 25.63
CA THR A 25 -0.24 0.37 25.77
C THR A 25 -0.80 1.47 24.86
N ALA A 26 -0.14 2.62 24.78
CA ALA A 26 -0.53 3.69 23.86
C ALA A 26 -0.43 3.25 22.39
N HIS A 27 0.62 2.50 22.04
CA HIS A 27 0.79 1.96 20.69
C HIS A 27 -0.34 0.99 20.32
N LEU A 28 -0.70 0.06 21.22
CA LEU A 28 -1.81 -0.85 21.00
C LEU A 28 -3.14 -0.12 20.85
N ALA A 29 -3.41 0.87 21.71
CA ALA A 29 -4.62 1.69 21.61
C ALA A 29 -4.69 2.44 20.28
N ASN A 30 -3.58 3.02 19.84
CA ASN A 30 -3.48 3.68 18.53
C ASN A 30 -3.75 2.71 17.37
N GLN A 31 -3.20 1.48 17.43
CA GLN A 31 -3.48 0.45 16.42
C GLN A 31 -4.96 0.07 16.39
N THR A 32 -5.57 -0.17 17.55
CA THR A 32 -7.01 -0.47 17.66
C THR A 32 -7.85 0.65 17.04
N GLN A 33 -7.48 1.91 17.29
CA GLN A 33 -8.17 3.06 16.72
C GLN A 33 -8.06 3.11 15.19
N VAL A 34 -6.85 2.93 14.63
CA VAL A 34 -6.65 2.90 13.17
C VAL A 34 -7.47 1.77 12.53
N ILE A 35 -7.47 0.58 13.14
CA ILE A 35 -8.27 -0.55 12.65
C ILE A 35 -9.76 -0.23 12.67
N SER A 36 -10.27 0.39 13.74
CA SER A 36 -11.68 0.80 13.81
C SER A 36 -12.01 1.88 12.77
N ASN A 37 -11.14 2.87 12.57
CA ASN A 37 -11.34 3.91 11.57
C ASN A 37 -11.34 3.36 10.14
N LEU A 38 -10.60 2.27 9.87
CA LEU A 38 -10.61 1.60 8.55
C LEU A 38 -12.01 1.08 8.18
N GLU A 39 -12.84 0.67 9.14
CA GLU A 39 -14.23 0.27 8.90
C GLU A 39 -15.05 1.41 8.27
N THR A 40 -14.68 2.67 8.55
CA THR A 40 -15.30 3.86 7.96
C THR A 40 -14.62 4.27 6.64
N VAL A 41 -13.30 4.19 6.55
CA VAL A 41 -12.53 4.69 5.40
C VAL A 41 -12.65 3.77 4.19
N VAL A 42 -12.61 2.45 4.38
CA VAL A 42 -12.72 1.46 3.29
C VAL A 42 -14.00 1.64 2.45
N PRO A 43 -15.22 1.72 3.03
CA PRO A 43 -16.42 1.92 2.22
C PRO A 43 -16.45 3.27 1.51
N LYS A 44 -15.91 4.34 2.11
CA LYS A 44 -15.78 5.65 1.45
C LYS A 44 -14.86 5.57 0.23
N LEU A 45 -13.69 4.92 0.36
CA LEU A 45 -12.77 4.68 -0.76
C LEU A 45 -13.43 3.84 -1.85
N ALA A 46 -14.16 2.77 -1.47
CA ALA A 46 -14.88 1.93 -2.43
C ALA A 46 -15.93 2.74 -3.21
N ALA A 47 -16.70 3.61 -2.54
CA ALA A 47 -17.68 4.47 -3.18
C ALA A 47 -17.03 5.44 -4.19
N ILE A 48 -15.85 6.01 -3.87
CA ILE A 48 -15.11 6.87 -4.80
C ILE A 48 -14.67 6.08 -6.04
N TYR A 49 -14.05 4.91 -5.86
CA TYR A 49 -13.52 4.14 -7.00
C TYR A 49 -14.60 3.45 -7.84
N GLN A 50 -15.76 3.13 -7.25
CA GLN A 50 -16.88 2.52 -7.97
C GLN A 50 -17.75 3.54 -8.70
N ASN A 51 -17.58 4.83 -8.43
CA ASN A 51 -18.31 5.88 -9.12
C ASN A 51 -17.81 6.01 -10.57
N LYS A 52 -18.65 5.56 -11.52
CA LYS A 52 -18.37 5.58 -12.97
C LYS A 52 -18.57 6.95 -13.62
N ASP A 53 -19.24 7.87 -12.93
CA ASP A 53 -19.53 9.21 -13.45
C ASP A 53 -18.39 10.20 -13.15
N GLN A 54 -17.48 9.84 -12.23
CA GLN A 54 -16.33 10.67 -11.88
C GLN A 54 -15.17 10.46 -12.86
N THR A 55 -14.53 11.57 -13.24
CA THR A 55 -13.23 11.51 -13.90
C THR A 55 -12.16 11.03 -12.93
N ARG A 56 -11.06 10.47 -13.45
CA ARG A 56 -9.91 10.08 -12.64
C ARG A 56 -9.39 11.21 -11.75
N LYS A 57 -9.37 12.45 -12.27
CA LYS A 57 -8.94 13.62 -11.50
C LYS A 57 -9.87 13.89 -10.31
N ALA A 58 -11.18 13.80 -10.53
CA ALA A 58 -12.17 13.97 -9.46
C ALA A 58 -12.09 12.87 -8.40
N GLN A 59 -11.76 11.64 -8.80
CA GLN A 59 -11.50 10.56 -7.85
C GLN A 59 -10.24 10.82 -7.01
N GLU A 60 -9.15 11.28 -7.64
CA GLU A 60 -7.92 11.66 -6.94
C GLU A 60 -8.19 12.79 -5.93
N GLU A 61 -8.91 13.83 -6.32
CA GLU A 61 -9.32 14.93 -5.42
C GLU A 61 -10.20 14.44 -4.25
N ALA A 62 -11.12 13.51 -4.49
CA ALA A 62 -11.96 12.93 -3.45
C ALA A 62 -11.15 12.05 -2.46
N VAL A 63 -10.17 11.31 -2.96
CA VAL A 63 -9.25 10.52 -2.12
C VAL A 63 -8.35 11.45 -1.30
N ASP A 64 -7.87 12.55 -1.88
CA ASP A 64 -7.05 13.52 -1.17
C ASP A 64 -7.83 14.24 -0.06
N ALA A 65 -9.10 14.58 -0.32
CA ALA A 65 -9.99 15.09 0.73
C ALA A 65 -10.15 14.09 1.88
N LEU A 66 -10.35 12.80 1.58
CA LEU A 66 -10.44 11.76 2.59
C LEU A 66 -9.12 11.56 3.36
N ARG A 67 -7.98 11.77 2.71
CA ARG A 67 -6.65 11.68 3.32
C ARG A 67 -6.37 12.82 4.30
N MET A 68 -6.98 13.99 4.11
CA MET A 68 -6.88 15.10 5.06
C MET A 68 -7.55 14.75 6.40
N GLU A 69 -8.64 13.98 6.37
CA GLU A 69 -9.36 13.52 7.57
C GLU A 69 -8.74 12.26 8.19
N TYR A 70 -8.30 11.32 7.35
CA TYR A 70 -7.82 10.00 7.77
C TYR A 70 -6.48 9.64 7.11
N PRO A 71 -5.38 10.33 7.46
CA PRO A 71 -4.11 10.19 6.75
C PRO A 71 -3.49 8.79 6.89
N VAL A 72 -3.62 8.19 8.08
CA VAL A 72 -3.02 6.87 8.38
C VAL A 72 -3.85 5.77 7.73
N GLU A 73 -5.17 5.84 7.85
CA GLU A 73 -6.10 4.82 7.37
C GLU A 73 -6.15 4.78 5.84
N VAL A 74 -6.14 5.93 5.16
CA VAL A 74 -6.08 5.97 3.69
C VAL A 74 -4.77 5.34 3.20
N ALA A 75 -3.65 5.61 3.88
CA ALA A 75 -2.37 4.99 3.55
C ALA A 75 -2.38 3.47 3.81
N ALA A 76 -2.91 3.05 4.96
CA ALA A 76 -3.04 1.64 5.33
C ALA A 76 -3.94 0.88 4.36
N ALA A 77 -5.09 1.45 3.98
CA ALA A 77 -5.99 0.86 3.00
C ALA A 77 -5.32 0.68 1.63
N LYS A 78 -4.58 1.69 1.15
CA LYS A 78 -3.80 1.59 -0.09
C LYS A 78 -2.73 0.50 0.01
N PHE A 79 -1.98 0.45 1.10
CA PHE A 79 -0.97 -0.58 1.33
C PHE A 79 -1.57 -1.99 1.32
N ILE A 80 -2.70 -2.19 2.00
CA ILE A 80 -3.40 -3.49 2.02
C ILE A 80 -3.87 -3.86 0.60
N LEU A 81 -4.44 -2.93 -0.15
CA LEU A 81 -4.87 -3.17 -1.53
C LEU A 81 -3.69 -3.50 -2.45
N GLU A 82 -2.56 -2.82 -2.29
CA GLU A 82 -1.31 -3.12 -3.02
C GLU A 82 -0.77 -4.49 -2.63
N LEU A 83 -0.79 -4.86 -1.36
CA LEU A 83 -0.34 -6.17 -0.88
C LEU A 83 -1.21 -7.31 -1.46
N LEU A 84 -2.53 -7.12 -1.46
CA LEU A 84 -3.48 -8.08 -2.04
C LEU A 84 -3.33 -8.17 -3.57
N GLY A 85 -3.22 -7.03 -4.25
CA GLY A 85 -3.03 -6.98 -5.70
C GLY A 85 -1.63 -7.38 -6.18
N ALA A 86 -0.62 -7.33 -5.30
CA ALA A 86 0.72 -7.84 -5.57
C ALA A 86 0.78 -9.38 -5.52
N HIS A 87 -0.11 -10.03 -4.77
CA HIS A 87 -0.23 -11.49 -4.78
C HIS A 87 -0.72 -12.02 -6.14
N ASP A 88 -1.59 -11.28 -6.83
CA ASP A 88 -2.05 -11.62 -8.19
C ASP A 88 -1.05 -11.25 -9.30
N LYS A 89 0.02 -10.52 -8.94
CA LYS A 89 1.10 -10.12 -9.85
C LYS A 89 2.41 -10.78 -9.46
N GLN A 90 2.39 -12.11 -9.29
CA GLN A 90 3.60 -12.90 -9.26
C GLN A 90 4.20 -12.96 -10.68
N GLY A 91 4.96 -11.93 -11.02
CA GLY A 91 5.80 -11.88 -12.20
C GLY A 91 6.49 -10.53 -12.35
N PRO A 92 7.79 -10.42 -12.02
CA PRO A 92 8.66 -9.42 -12.63
C PRO A 92 8.89 -9.84 -14.08
N GLY A 93 7.93 -9.54 -14.96
CA GLY A 93 8.17 -9.58 -16.39
C GLY A 93 9.19 -8.49 -16.75
N PRO A 94 10.20 -8.76 -17.60
CA PRO A 94 11.20 -7.77 -17.96
C PRO A 94 10.50 -6.55 -18.57
N ARG A 95 10.83 -5.37 -18.04
CA ARG A 95 10.46 -4.06 -18.59
C ARG A 95 10.61 -4.09 -20.11
N GLY A 96 9.48 -4.02 -20.82
CA GLY A 96 9.43 -3.84 -22.26
C GLY A 96 10.30 -2.65 -22.66
N GLY A 97 11.12 -2.87 -23.68
CA GLY A 97 12.28 -2.06 -24.03
C GLY A 97 11.99 -0.61 -24.43
N PRO A 98 13.06 0.18 -24.64
CA PRO A 98 12.94 1.58 -25.03
C PRO A 98 12.28 1.69 -26.41
N ARG A 99 11.10 2.32 -26.45
CA ARG A 99 10.53 2.85 -27.70
C ARG A 99 11.40 4.04 -28.14
N GLY A 100 12.28 3.80 -29.11
CA GLY A 100 13.04 4.85 -29.78
C GLY A 100 13.85 4.30 -30.96
N GLY A 101 13.29 4.37 -32.16
CA GLY A 101 13.99 4.06 -33.41
C GLY A 101 13.22 4.60 -34.63
N PRO A 102 13.84 5.41 -35.52
CA PRO A 102 13.18 5.98 -36.69
C PRO A 102 12.89 4.94 -37.78
N ILE A 103 11.84 5.22 -38.56
CA ILE A 103 11.39 4.56 -39.79
C ILE A 103 12.55 4.06 -40.68
N GLY A 104 12.49 2.80 -41.16
CA GLY A 104 13.19 2.38 -42.38
C GLY A 104 13.39 0.87 -42.60
N GLY A 105 12.76 0.31 -43.64
CA GLY A 105 13.29 -0.86 -44.36
C GLY A 105 12.26 -1.95 -44.78
N PRO A 106 12.01 -2.17 -46.09
CA PRO A 106 11.20 -3.28 -46.58
C PRO A 106 12.07 -4.50 -46.89
N HIS A 107 11.76 -5.70 -46.37
CA HIS A 107 12.25 -6.96 -46.94
C HIS A 107 11.23 -8.11 -46.83
N HIS A 108 10.93 -8.67 -48.00
CA HIS A 108 10.21 -9.92 -48.26
C HIS A 108 10.83 -11.13 -47.55
N GLY A 109 9.99 -12.13 -47.25
CA GLY A 109 10.43 -13.48 -46.93
C GLY A 109 9.28 -14.40 -46.54
N GLY A 110 8.45 -14.79 -47.51
CA GLY A 110 7.48 -15.88 -47.33
C GLY A 110 8.17 -17.26 -47.35
N HIS A 111 7.51 -18.25 -46.74
CA HIS A 111 7.47 -19.72 -46.95
C HIS A 111 6.57 -20.23 -45.78
N GLY A 112 5.43 -20.91 -45.90
CA GLY A 112 4.93 -21.82 -46.92
C GLY A 112 4.69 -23.20 -46.28
N HIS A 113 3.51 -23.80 -46.51
CA HIS A 113 3.01 -25.16 -46.15
C HIS A 113 2.33 -25.31 -44.76
N GLY A 114 1.12 -25.86 -44.61
CA GLY A 114 0.21 -26.55 -45.52
C GLY A 114 -1.13 -26.90 -44.81
N ARG A 115 -2.16 -27.17 -45.63
CA ARG A 115 -3.61 -27.27 -45.33
C ARG A 115 -4.07 -28.59 -44.67
N HIS A 116 -5.24 -28.58 -44.02
CA HIS A 116 -6.46 -29.41 -44.28
C HIS A 116 -7.52 -29.09 -43.20
N GLY A 117 -8.73 -28.56 -43.51
CA GLY A 117 -9.98 -29.32 -43.84
C GLY A 117 -10.54 -30.03 -42.59
N PHE A 118 -11.77 -29.83 -42.09
CA PHE A 118 -13.05 -30.06 -42.76
C PHE A 118 -14.27 -29.49 -41.98
N TYR A 119 -15.27 -29.08 -42.78
CA TYR A 119 -16.70 -28.82 -42.60
C TYR A 119 -17.25 -28.12 -41.34
#